data_AF-A0A7S4ANY3-F1
#
_entry.id   AF-A0A7S4ANY3-F1
#
_cell.length_a   1.000
_cell.length_b   1.000
_cell.length_c   1.000
_cell.angle_alpha   90.00
_cell.angle_beta   90.00
_cell.angle_gamma   90.00
#
_symmetry.space_group_name_H-M   'P 1'
#
loop_
_entity.id
_entity.type
_entity.pdbx_description
1 polymer ?
#
loop_
_entity_poly.entity_id
_entity_poly.type
_entity_poly.pdbx_seq_one_letter_code
_entity_poly.pdbx_strand_id
1 'polypeptide(L)'
;MAKLSASTASSSGRRCEKRGGTVAFGTIAAILVLIGAIIALTMPSKQGGSSPLSRLFADAQCTEPCVPGSEAIMKQKAHGTSEYPVQQNLRWEVDWDTADRINNFNRHYAEFAGYWESTSFLSEFKENIENESGEVTFYDSGWKGSPLFTAPRDRSWKDFIAESKKHGWPSFRDSEVDWDYARVLPGGEMVSVDGSHLGHNLPDGTGNRYCINLVSIAGSVSSNASD
;
A
#
# COMPACT_ATOMS: atom_id res chain seq x y z
N MET A 1 -14.16 -15.78 69.09
CA MET A 1 -13.40 -15.12 70.16
C MET A 1 -11.91 -15.24 69.86
N ALA A 2 -11.20 -14.10 69.83
CA ALA A 2 -9.74 -13.91 69.97
C ALA A 2 -8.77 -14.59 68.98
N LYS A 3 -7.62 -14.02 68.58
CA LYS A 3 -7.02 -12.67 68.52
C LYS A 3 -5.62 -12.86 67.89
N LEU A 4 -5.16 -11.83 67.17
CA LEU A 4 -3.77 -11.34 67.03
C LEU A 4 -2.61 -12.21 66.49
N SER A 5 -2.11 -11.79 65.32
CA SER A 5 -0.77 -11.19 65.06
C SER A 5 0.36 -11.39 66.07
N ALA A 6 1.55 -11.79 65.58
CA ALA A 6 2.83 -11.22 66.02
C ALA A 6 3.95 -11.37 64.96
N SER A 7 4.57 -10.23 64.67
CA SER A 7 5.91 -10.05 64.08
C SER A 7 6.98 -10.29 65.14
N THR A 8 8.20 -10.70 64.76
CA THR A 8 9.43 -9.95 65.09
C THR A 8 10.68 -10.56 64.47
N ALA A 9 11.56 -9.65 64.04
CA ALA A 9 12.91 -9.87 63.54
C ALA A 9 13.89 -10.23 64.68
N SER A 10 14.98 -10.92 64.32
CA SER A 10 16.15 -11.10 65.18
C SER A 10 17.34 -10.31 64.62
N SER A 11 17.97 -9.54 65.51
CA SER A 11 19.13 -8.69 65.30
C SER A 11 20.34 -9.26 66.06
N SER A 12 21.54 -9.19 65.49
CA SER A 12 22.85 -8.95 66.15
C SER A 12 23.96 -9.35 65.17
N GLY A 13 25.15 -8.76 65.11
CA GLY A 13 25.81 -7.75 65.93
C GLY A 13 27.03 -7.20 65.17
N ARG A 14 27.61 -6.14 65.73
CA ARG A 14 28.63 -5.23 65.18
C ARG A 14 30.03 -5.87 65.13
N ARG A 15 30.94 -5.39 64.25
CA ARG A 15 32.02 -4.42 64.60
C ARG A 15 33.07 -4.24 63.47
N CYS A 16 33.22 -2.95 63.08
CA CYS A 16 34.41 -2.17 62.67
C CYS A 16 35.75 -2.87 62.34
N GLU A 17 36.31 -2.59 61.15
CA GLU A 17 37.71 -2.11 61.00
C GLU A 17 37.90 -1.31 59.69
N LYS A 18 38.91 -0.42 59.67
CA LYS A 18 39.13 0.70 58.75
C LYS A 18 40.19 0.42 57.66
N ARG A 19 40.12 1.26 56.61
CA ARG A 19 41.20 1.87 55.76
C ARG A 19 41.72 1.12 54.51
N GLY A 20 41.59 1.83 53.37
CA GLY A 20 42.76 2.25 52.58
C GLY A 20 42.71 1.98 51.06
N GLY A 21 42.64 3.06 50.25
CA GLY A 21 43.09 3.17 48.83
C GLY A 21 42.33 2.31 47.81
N THR A 22 42.08 2.71 46.56
CA THR A 22 42.79 3.61 45.65
C THR A 22 41.81 3.99 44.53
N VAL A 23 41.83 5.26 44.11
CA VAL A 23 41.03 5.82 43.02
C VAL A 23 41.59 5.34 41.68
N ALA A 24 40.79 4.70 40.84
CA ALA A 24 41.16 4.39 39.45
C ALA A 24 40.25 5.17 38.49
N PHE A 25 40.86 6.17 37.85
CA PHE A 25 40.34 6.97 36.75
C PHE A 25 39.95 6.09 35.57
N GLY A 26 38.67 6.12 35.15
CA GLY A 26 38.22 5.31 34.02
C GLY A 26 36.85 5.71 33.43
N THR A 27 36.47 6.99 33.46
CA THR A 27 35.11 7.41 33.06
C THR A 27 35.01 8.62 32.11
N ILE A 28 36.04 8.95 31.32
CA ILE A 28 35.97 10.12 30.41
C ILE A 28 36.40 9.82 28.96
N ALA A 29 36.15 8.60 28.46
CA ALA A 29 36.30 8.31 27.02
C ALA A 29 35.03 7.74 26.36
N ALA A 30 34.04 7.29 27.13
CA ALA A 30 32.81 6.69 26.59
C ALA A 30 31.67 7.70 26.31
N ILE A 31 31.80 8.96 26.73
CA ILE A 31 30.71 9.95 26.64
C ILE A 31 30.81 10.84 25.38
N LEU A 32 31.95 10.87 24.67
CA LEU A 32 32.11 11.68 23.45
C LEU A 32 31.70 10.97 22.15
N VAL A 33 31.45 9.66 22.16
CA VAL A 33 30.93 8.93 20.98
C VAL A 33 29.40 9.04 20.88
N LEU A 34 28.70 9.36 21.97
CA LEU A 34 27.24 9.47 22.01
C LEU A 34 26.69 10.85 21.57
N ILE A 35 27.51 11.91 21.57
CA ILE A 35 27.07 13.25 21.14
C ILE A 35 27.25 13.45 19.63
N GLY A 36 28.21 12.76 19.00
CA GLY A 36 28.37 12.75 17.54
C GLY A 36 27.22 12.05 16.80
N ALA A 37 26.50 11.14 17.48
CA ALA A 37 25.36 10.42 16.91
C ALA A 37 24.03 11.22 16.95
N ILE A 38 23.96 12.33 17.69
CA ILE A 38 22.72 13.12 17.85
C ILE A 38 22.63 14.30 16.87
N ILE A 39 23.75 14.78 16.32
CA ILE A 39 23.77 15.93 15.39
C ILE A 39 23.49 15.51 13.92
N ALA A 40 23.34 14.21 13.63
CA ALA A 40 22.92 13.74 12.31
C ALA A 40 21.38 13.68 12.12
N LEU A 41 20.59 14.06 13.14
CA LEU A 41 19.12 13.96 13.12
C LEU A 41 18.36 15.25 12.82
N THR A 42 19.05 16.36 12.51
CA THR A 42 18.39 17.65 12.21
C THR A 42 18.74 18.26 10.85
N MET A 43 19.36 17.49 9.95
CA MET A 43 19.51 17.91 8.55
C MET A 43 18.42 17.30 7.68
N PRO A 44 17.57 18.09 7.00
CA PRO A 44 16.73 17.54 5.94
C PRO A 44 17.63 17.02 4.83
N SER A 45 17.51 15.73 4.52
CA SER A 45 18.18 15.10 3.39
C SER A 45 17.73 15.78 2.09
N LYS A 46 18.56 16.67 1.56
CA LYS A 46 18.49 17.14 0.17
C LYS A 46 18.97 16.02 -0.76
N GLN A 47 18.20 14.95 -0.88
CA GLN A 47 18.18 14.03 -2.02
C GLN A 47 17.13 12.96 -1.74
N GLY A 48 16.25 12.72 -2.72
CA GLY A 48 15.22 11.69 -2.69
C GLY A 48 15.81 10.31 -2.41
N GLY A 49 15.91 9.98 -1.13
CA GLY A 49 16.32 8.66 -0.66
C GLY A 49 15.15 7.71 -0.82
N SER A 50 15.30 6.77 -1.74
CA SER A 50 14.36 5.69 -2.01
C SER A 50 14.11 4.89 -0.72
N SER A 51 12.86 4.82 -0.25
CA SER A 51 12.47 4.17 1.01
C SER A 51 12.88 2.68 1.04
N PRO A 52 12.98 2.02 2.20
CA PRO A 52 13.25 0.57 2.24
C PRO A 52 12.24 -0.26 1.41
N LEU A 53 10.99 0.23 1.28
CA LEU A 53 9.98 -0.34 0.39
C LEU A 53 10.39 -0.23 -1.07
N SER A 54 10.96 0.89 -1.52
CA SER A 54 11.41 1.06 -2.92
C SER A 54 12.42 0.00 -3.39
N ARG A 55 13.20 -0.60 -2.48
CA ARG A 55 14.11 -1.71 -2.82
C ARG A 55 13.38 -3.04 -3.02
N LEU A 56 12.20 -3.23 -2.42
CA LEU A 56 11.33 -4.39 -2.72
C LEU A 56 10.67 -4.26 -4.09
N PHE A 57 10.52 -3.03 -4.60
CA PHE A 57 9.92 -2.72 -5.90
C PHE A 57 10.94 -2.51 -7.02
N ALA A 58 12.24 -2.40 -6.69
CA ALA A 58 13.30 -2.09 -7.65
C ALA A 58 13.44 -3.11 -8.80
N ASP A 59 12.97 -4.35 -8.57
CA ASP A 59 13.00 -5.44 -9.54
C ASP A 59 11.61 -5.85 -10.06
N ALA A 60 10.55 -5.06 -9.81
CA ALA A 60 9.24 -5.30 -10.41
C ALA A 60 9.30 -5.02 -11.92
N GLN A 61 9.89 -5.97 -12.65
CA GLN A 61 10.05 -5.93 -14.09
C GLN A 61 8.68 -6.21 -14.71
N CYS A 62 8.29 -5.32 -15.62
CA CYS A 62 7.17 -5.53 -16.52
C CYS A 62 7.58 -6.62 -17.51
N THR A 63 7.28 -7.88 -17.19
CA THR A 63 7.55 -9.02 -18.07
C THR A 63 6.38 -9.22 -19.01
N GLU A 64 6.65 -9.50 -20.28
CA GLU A 64 5.64 -9.81 -21.30
C GLU A 64 4.57 -10.77 -20.74
N PRO A 65 3.28 -10.50 -20.95
CA PRO A 65 2.70 -9.53 -21.89
C PRO A 65 2.49 -8.11 -21.32
N CYS A 66 3.08 -7.80 -20.16
CA CYS A 66 2.98 -6.47 -19.57
C CYS A 66 3.49 -5.37 -20.53
N VAL A 67 2.75 -4.26 -20.66
CA VAL A 67 3.16 -3.12 -21.48
C VAL A 67 3.80 -2.00 -20.63
N PRO A 68 5.08 -1.66 -20.85
CA PRO A 68 5.77 -0.66 -20.06
C PRO A 68 5.31 0.76 -20.40
N GLY A 69 5.23 1.62 -19.39
CA GLY A 69 4.98 3.05 -19.50
C GLY A 69 6.19 3.89 -19.15
N SER A 70 6.10 5.20 -19.41
CA SER A 70 7.12 6.17 -19.01
C SER A 70 6.62 7.06 -17.87
N GLU A 71 7.54 7.54 -17.04
CA GLU A 71 7.26 8.51 -15.97
C GLU A 71 6.51 9.77 -16.45
N ALA A 72 6.58 10.09 -17.74
CA ALA A 72 5.87 11.23 -18.33
C ALA A 72 4.34 11.10 -18.26
N ILE A 73 3.79 9.88 -18.10
CA ILE A 73 2.35 9.64 -17.92
C ILE A 73 1.87 10.30 -16.61
N MET A 74 2.68 10.18 -15.55
CA MET A 74 2.37 10.67 -14.19
C MET A 74 2.97 12.05 -13.90
N LYS A 75 3.36 12.80 -14.92
CA LYS A 75 3.78 14.20 -14.74
C LYS A 75 2.63 15.03 -14.17
N GLN A 76 2.95 16.09 -13.45
CA GLN A 76 1.96 17.05 -12.96
C GLN A 76 1.08 17.57 -14.12
N LYS A 77 -0.24 17.54 -13.90
CA LYS A 77 -1.31 18.06 -14.75
C LYS A 77 -2.19 19.02 -13.94
N ALA A 78 -3.35 19.39 -14.49
CA ALA A 78 -4.27 20.35 -13.85
C ALA A 78 -4.82 19.86 -12.49
N HIS A 79 -4.99 18.55 -12.32
CA HIS A 79 -5.49 17.93 -11.08
C HIS A 79 -4.56 16.79 -10.64
N GLY A 80 -3.42 17.14 -10.05
CA GLY A 80 -2.42 16.16 -9.63
C GLY A 80 -1.73 15.51 -10.82
N THR A 81 -1.82 14.19 -10.96
CA THR A 81 -1.30 13.45 -12.13
C THR A 81 -2.31 13.30 -13.25
N SER A 82 -3.55 13.79 -13.10
CA SER A 82 -4.61 13.73 -14.12
C SER A 82 -5.10 15.13 -14.52
N GLU A 83 -5.84 15.22 -15.63
CA GLU A 83 -6.41 16.51 -16.07
C GLU A 83 -7.64 16.93 -15.24
N TYR A 84 -8.39 15.96 -14.72
CA TYR A 84 -9.65 16.18 -14.00
C TYR A 84 -9.72 15.26 -12.76
N PRO A 85 -10.58 15.59 -11.77
CA PRO A 85 -10.86 14.70 -10.65
C PRO A 85 -11.50 13.39 -11.08
N VAL A 86 -11.60 12.44 -10.14
CA VAL A 86 -12.40 11.23 -10.33
C VAL A 86 -13.89 11.55 -10.54
N GLN A 87 -14.62 10.62 -11.16
CA GLN A 87 -16.06 10.72 -11.39
C GLN A 87 -16.80 10.92 -10.05
N GLN A 88 -17.93 11.64 -10.07
CA GLN A 88 -18.72 11.90 -8.86
C GLN A 88 -19.48 10.65 -8.39
N ASN A 89 -20.02 9.86 -9.34
CA ASN A 89 -20.84 8.68 -9.04
C ASN A 89 -20.02 7.41 -9.23
N LEU A 90 -19.09 7.15 -8.31
CA LEU A 90 -18.31 5.92 -8.33
C LEU A 90 -19.17 4.72 -7.91
N ARG A 91 -18.88 3.58 -8.53
CA ARG A 91 -19.50 2.29 -8.21
C ARG A 91 -19.10 1.82 -6.83
N TRP A 92 -19.86 0.86 -6.34
CA TRP A 92 -19.55 0.08 -5.14
C TRP A 92 -19.48 0.86 -3.83
N GLU A 93 -20.02 2.08 -3.77
CA GLU A 93 -20.02 2.90 -2.55
C GLU A 93 -18.61 3.19 -2.01
N VAL A 94 -17.63 3.32 -2.92
CA VAL A 94 -16.29 3.77 -2.54
C VAL A 94 -16.28 5.22 -2.07
N ASP A 95 -15.35 5.56 -1.18
CA ASP A 95 -15.17 6.91 -0.65
C ASP A 95 -14.53 7.82 -1.69
N TRP A 96 -15.26 8.86 -2.09
CA TRP A 96 -14.85 9.76 -3.17
C TRP A 96 -13.54 10.51 -2.86
N ASP A 97 -13.39 11.03 -1.63
CA ASP A 97 -12.18 11.77 -1.25
C ASP A 97 -10.93 10.87 -1.25
N THR A 98 -11.09 9.62 -0.82
CA THR A 98 -10.03 8.61 -0.90
C THR A 98 -9.72 8.23 -2.34
N ALA A 99 -10.73 8.07 -3.18
CA ALA A 99 -10.55 7.83 -4.61
C ALA A 99 -9.77 8.97 -5.27
N ASP A 100 -10.18 10.23 -5.07
CA ASP A 100 -9.53 11.37 -5.69
C ASP A 100 -8.08 11.53 -5.23
N ARG A 101 -7.84 11.40 -3.92
CA ARG A 101 -6.49 11.44 -3.35
C ARG A 101 -5.59 10.35 -3.92
N ILE A 102 -6.07 9.09 -3.95
CA ILE A 102 -5.27 7.95 -4.39
C ILE A 102 -5.02 8.01 -5.89
N ASN A 103 -6.06 8.26 -6.68
CA ASN A 103 -5.97 8.27 -8.14
C ASN A 103 -5.09 9.40 -8.67
N ASN A 104 -5.17 10.60 -8.06
CA ASN A 104 -4.58 11.82 -8.64
C ASN A 104 -3.38 12.39 -7.88
N PHE A 105 -3.24 12.12 -6.57
CA PHE A 105 -2.28 12.82 -5.71
C PHE A 105 -1.34 11.90 -4.92
N ASN A 106 -1.33 10.60 -5.20
CA ASN A 106 -0.54 9.61 -4.50
C ASN A 106 0.10 8.62 -5.47
N ARG A 107 1.38 8.29 -5.25
CA ARG A 107 2.15 7.34 -6.07
C ARG A 107 2.85 6.25 -5.27
N HIS A 108 2.70 6.24 -3.94
CA HIS A 108 3.50 5.38 -3.06
C HIS A 108 2.70 4.61 -2.03
N TYR A 109 1.40 4.87 -1.91
CA TYR A 109 0.51 4.21 -0.97
C TYR A 109 -0.74 3.68 -1.67
N ALA A 110 -1.42 2.75 -1.01
CA ALA A 110 -2.70 2.23 -1.44
C ALA A 110 -3.79 2.62 -0.43
N GLU A 111 -5.05 2.35 -0.78
CA GLU A 111 -6.12 2.17 0.20
C GLU A 111 -5.72 1.06 1.18
N PHE A 112 -6.32 1.00 2.37
CA PHE A 112 -5.94 -0.03 3.33
C PHE A 112 -6.34 -1.44 2.84
N ALA A 113 -5.53 -2.44 3.18
CA ALA A 113 -5.80 -3.84 2.82
C ALA A 113 -7.18 -4.29 3.35
N GLY A 114 -8.00 -4.85 2.48
CA GLY A 114 -9.37 -5.29 2.78
C GLY A 114 -10.42 -4.19 2.62
N TYR A 115 -10.06 -2.95 2.24
CA TYR A 115 -11.02 -1.87 1.98
C TYR A 115 -12.14 -2.32 1.04
N TRP A 116 -11.78 -2.95 -0.08
CA TRP A 116 -12.70 -3.48 -1.08
C TRP A 116 -13.76 -4.45 -0.51
N GLU A 117 -13.46 -5.19 0.56
CA GLU A 117 -14.40 -6.11 1.21
C GLU A 117 -15.46 -5.38 2.06
N SER A 118 -15.20 -4.12 2.41
CA SER A 118 -16.15 -3.25 3.13
C SER A 118 -17.11 -2.49 2.21
N THR A 119 -16.92 -2.60 0.90
CA THR A 119 -17.71 -1.93 -0.14
C THR A 119 -18.85 -2.80 -0.64
N SER A 120 -19.71 -2.29 -1.51
CA SER A 120 -20.80 -3.10 -2.10
C SER A 120 -20.35 -4.00 -3.27
N PHE A 121 -19.07 -3.97 -3.66
CA PHE A 121 -18.53 -4.77 -4.78
C PHE A 121 -18.85 -6.26 -4.70
N LEU A 122 -18.50 -6.91 -3.57
CA LEU A 122 -18.75 -8.35 -3.40
C LEU A 122 -20.25 -8.69 -3.37
N SER A 123 -21.07 -7.77 -2.89
CA SER A 123 -22.52 -7.94 -2.82
C SER A 123 -23.16 -7.84 -4.20
N GLU A 124 -22.71 -6.90 -5.04
CA GLU A 124 -23.18 -6.72 -6.42
C GLU A 124 -22.94 -7.98 -7.26
N PHE A 125 -21.80 -8.64 -7.08
CA PHE A 125 -21.42 -9.84 -7.85
C PHE A 125 -21.63 -11.16 -7.12
N LYS A 126 -22.44 -11.17 -6.06
CA LYS A 126 -22.67 -12.38 -5.25
C LYS A 126 -23.13 -13.56 -6.10
N GLU A 127 -24.09 -13.35 -7.01
CA GLU A 127 -24.61 -14.42 -7.87
C GLU A 127 -23.56 -14.93 -8.87
N ASN A 128 -22.73 -14.03 -9.42
CA ASN A 128 -21.62 -14.39 -10.30
C ASN A 128 -20.59 -15.25 -9.57
N ILE A 129 -20.27 -14.88 -8.32
CA ILE A 129 -19.33 -15.60 -7.45
C ILE A 129 -19.90 -16.97 -7.07
N GLU A 130 -21.17 -17.06 -6.66
CA GLU A 130 -21.80 -18.32 -6.25
C GLU A 130 -21.97 -19.31 -7.41
N ASN A 131 -22.25 -18.80 -8.61
CA ASN A 131 -22.49 -19.62 -9.81
C ASN A 131 -21.25 -19.78 -10.70
N GLU A 132 -20.11 -19.19 -10.33
CA GLU A 132 -18.87 -19.19 -11.13
C GLU A 132 -19.12 -18.74 -12.58
N SER A 133 -19.79 -17.59 -12.74
CA SER A 133 -20.29 -17.14 -14.05
C SER A 133 -20.10 -15.65 -14.30
N GLY A 134 -19.96 -15.27 -15.56
CA GLY A 134 -19.80 -13.87 -16.00
C GLY A 134 -18.45 -13.25 -15.64
N GLU A 135 -18.17 -12.11 -16.26
CA GLU A 135 -17.00 -11.27 -15.99
C GLU A 135 -17.46 -9.86 -15.59
N VAL A 136 -16.58 -9.10 -14.94
CA VAL A 136 -16.80 -7.70 -14.58
C VAL A 136 -15.74 -6.84 -15.22
N THR A 137 -16.17 -5.80 -15.92
CA THR A 137 -15.28 -4.73 -16.35
C THR A 137 -15.15 -3.68 -15.24
N PHE A 138 -13.90 -3.40 -14.89
CA PHE A 138 -13.49 -2.38 -13.93
C PHE A 138 -13.00 -1.17 -14.72
N TYR A 139 -13.64 -0.03 -14.48
CA TYR A 139 -13.36 1.21 -15.21
C TYR A 139 -12.54 2.16 -14.34
N ASP A 140 -11.61 2.89 -14.95
CA ASP A 140 -10.86 3.95 -14.29
C ASP A 140 -11.83 4.90 -13.56
N SER A 141 -11.61 5.13 -12.26
CA SER A 141 -12.37 6.12 -11.51
C SER A 141 -12.14 7.54 -12.04
N GLY A 142 -11.07 7.77 -12.81
CA GLY A 142 -10.83 9.01 -13.53
C GLY A 142 -12.00 9.41 -14.44
N TRP A 143 -12.09 10.71 -14.73
CA TRP A 143 -13.21 11.35 -15.43
C TRP A 143 -13.69 10.65 -16.72
N LYS A 144 -12.81 9.98 -17.48
CA LYS A 144 -13.19 9.27 -18.72
C LYS A 144 -13.88 7.93 -18.48
N GLY A 145 -13.50 7.20 -17.44
CA GLY A 145 -14.01 5.84 -17.22
C GLY A 145 -13.49 4.82 -18.21
N SER A 146 -12.18 4.78 -18.48
CA SER A 146 -11.57 3.82 -19.42
C SER A 146 -11.69 2.38 -18.88
N PRO A 147 -11.96 1.35 -19.70
CA PRO A 147 -12.07 -0.03 -19.24
C PRO A 147 -10.67 -0.59 -18.96
N LEU A 148 -10.23 -0.61 -17.71
CA LEU A 148 -8.86 -0.98 -17.36
C LEU A 148 -8.67 -2.48 -17.18
N PHE A 149 -9.68 -3.15 -16.62
CA PHE A 149 -9.60 -4.58 -16.31
C PHE A 149 -10.91 -5.28 -16.61
N THR A 150 -10.84 -6.56 -16.94
CA THR A 150 -12.00 -7.45 -16.97
C THR A 150 -11.65 -8.76 -16.27
N ALA A 151 -12.38 -9.08 -15.19
CA ALA A 151 -12.09 -10.24 -14.35
C ALA A 151 -13.36 -10.93 -13.83
N PRO A 152 -13.30 -12.22 -13.49
CA PRO A 152 -12.17 -13.11 -13.70
C PRO A 152 -12.01 -13.50 -15.18
N ARG A 153 -10.78 -13.71 -15.65
CA ARG A 153 -10.49 -14.29 -16.97
C ARG A 153 -9.40 -15.35 -16.86
N ASP A 154 -9.56 -16.45 -17.58
CA ASP A 154 -8.69 -17.64 -17.52
C ASP A 154 -8.54 -18.26 -16.11
N ARG A 155 -9.48 -17.94 -15.21
CA ARG A 155 -9.59 -18.50 -13.86
C ARG A 155 -11.02 -18.38 -13.34
N SER A 156 -11.30 -19.03 -12.21
CA SER A 156 -12.60 -18.97 -11.53
C SER A 156 -12.77 -17.67 -10.74
N TRP A 157 -14.02 -17.30 -10.44
CA TRP A 157 -14.32 -16.24 -9.46
C TRP A 157 -13.72 -16.56 -8.11
N LYS A 158 -13.82 -17.82 -7.67
CA LYS A 158 -13.21 -18.25 -6.42
C LYS A 158 -11.70 -18.00 -6.38
N ASP A 159 -10.98 -18.26 -7.46
CA ASP A 159 -9.53 -18.02 -7.53
C ASP A 159 -9.21 -16.52 -7.52
N PHE A 160 -9.96 -15.71 -8.28
CA PHE A 160 -9.83 -14.25 -8.26
C PHE A 160 -10.02 -13.67 -6.84
N ILE A 161 -11.09 -14.09 -6.17
CA ILE A 161 -11.40 -13.62 -4.80
C ILE A 161 -10.39 -14.15 -3.78
N ALA A 162 -10.00 -15.42 -3.87
CA ALA A 162 -9.03 -16.00 -2.95
C ALA A 162 -7.66 -15.31 -3.04
N GLU A 163 -7.19 -15.03 -4.25
CA GLU A 163 -5.95 -14.30 -4.48
C GLU A 163 -6.06 -12.85 -3.98
N SER A 164 -7.17 -12.16 -4.29
CA SER A 164 -7.40 -10.79 -3.85
C SER A 164 -7.44 -10.67 -2.32
N LYS A 165 -8.10 -11.61 -1.62
CA LYS A 165 -8.12 -11.66 -0.15
C LYS A 165 -6.76 -11.98 0.45
N LYS A 166 -6.01 -12.90 -0.15
CA LYS A 166 -4.65 -13.24 0.31
C LYS A 166 -3.73 -12.03 0.30
N HIS A 167 -3.87 -11.16 -0.70
CA HIS A 167 -3.00 -10.00 -0.86
C HIS A 167 -3.57 -8.70 -0.30
N GLY A 168 -4.88 -8.63 -0.04
CA GLY A 168 -5.56 -7.50 0.58
C GLY A 168 -6.22 -6.53 -0.40
N TRP A 169 -6.03 -6.70 -1.70
CA TRP A 169 -6.61 -5.86 -2.75
C TRP A 169 -7.01 -6.70 -3.96
N PRO A 170 -7.98 -6.25 -4.77
CA PRO A 170 -8.23 -6.81 -6.10
C PRO A 170 -6.92 -7.06 -6.84
N SER A 171 -6.65 -8.33 -7.15
CA SER A 171 -5.38 -8.77 -7.71
C SER A 171 -5.64 -9.35 -9.09
N PHE A 172 -5.14 -8.68 -10.14
CA PHE A 172 -5.38 -9.06 -11.53
C PHE A 172 -4.18 -9.77 -12.14
N ARG A 173 -4.44 -10.60 -13.16
CA ARG A 173 -3.44 -11.28 -14.00
C ARG A 173 -3.43 -10.70 -15.40
N ASP A 174 -2.41 -11.06 -16.17
CA ASP A 174 -2.12 -10.47 -17.47
C ASP A 174 -3.29 -10.48 -18.47
N SER A 175 -4.10 -11.54 -18.51
CA SER A 175 -5.26 -11.65 -19.41
C SER A 175 -6.47 -10.81 -18.96
N GLU A 176 -6.45 -10.31 -17.73
CA GLU A 176 -7.51 -9.48 -17.15
C GLU A 176 -7.22 -7.99 -17.32
N VAL A 177 -6.05 -7.59 -17.86
CA VAL A 177 -5.67 -6.18 -18.09
C VAL A 177 -5.98 -5.76 -19.53
N ASP A 178 -6.57 -4.58 -19.68
CA ASP A 178 -6.66 -3.93 -20.98
C ASP A 178 -5.42 -3.02 -21.20
N TRP A 179 -4.49 -3.53 -22.00
CA TRP A 179 -3.24 -2.85 -22.31
C TRP A 179 -3.38 -1.67 -23.27
N ASP A 180 -4.57 -1.38 -23.81
CA ASP A 180 -4.79 -0.11 -24.50
C ASP A 180 -4.87 1.05 -23.50
N TYR A 181 -5.28 0.78 -22.26
CA TYR A 181 -5.55 1.80 -21.25
C TYR A 181 -4.63 1.77 -20.02
N ALA A 182 -3.89 0.69 -19.77
CA ALA A 182 -3.01 0.56 -18.60
C ALA A 182 -1.52 0.42 -18.97
N ARG A 183 -0.63 0.89 -18.09
CA ARG A 183 0.82 0.74 -18.24
C ARG A 183 1.48 0.44 -16.89
N VAL A 184 2.63 -0.23 -16.93
CA VAL A 184 3.50 -0.41 -15.76
C VAL A 184 4.75 0.46 -15.90
N LEU A 185 4.98 1.33 -14.93
CA LEU A 185 6.14 2.21 -14.86
C LEU A 185 7.35 1.49 -14.26
N PRO A 186 8.57 2.04 -14.43
CA PRO A 186 9.74 1.57 -13.69
C PRO A 186 9.47 1.51 -12.18
N GLY A 187 9.82 0.40 -11.55
CA GLY A 187 9.50 0.15 -10.13
C GLY A 187 8.11 -0.44 -9.90
N GLY A 188 7.40 -0.85 -10.96
CA GLY A 188 6.18 -1.64 -10.86
C GLY A 188 4.90 -0.84 -10.60
N GLU A 189 4.93 0.49 -10.55
CA GLU A 189 3.70 1.28 -10.41
C GLU A 189 2.79 1.06 -11.64
N MET A 190 1.53 0.70 -11.40
CA MET A 190 0.54 0.53 -12.46
C MET A 190 -0.34 1.77 -12.54
N VAL A 191 -0.49 2.29 -13.77
CA VAL A 191 -1.16 3.55 -14.05
C VAL A 191 -2.08 3.44 -15.26
N SER A 192 -3.12 4.28 -15.33
CA SER A 192 -3.83 4.47 -16.59
C SER A 192 -3.03 5.38 -17.53
N VAL A 193 -3.27 5.27 -18.84
CA VAL A 193 -2.64 6.14 -19.85
C VAL A 193 -2.97 7.62 -19.65
N ASP A 194 -4.04 7.94 -18.92
CA ASP A 194 -4.46 9.31 -18.61
C ASP A 194 -3.79 9.88 -17.35
N GLY A 195 -3.08 9.05 -16.57
CA GLY A 195 -2.32 9.47 -15.39
C GLY A 195 -2.95 9.14 -14.05
N SER A 196 -3.90 8.21 -14.01
CA SER A 196 -4.44 7.69 -12.76
C SER A 196 -3.50 6.68 -12.12
N HIS A 197 -3.20 6.85 -10.85
CA HIS A 197 -2.52 5.84 -10.04
C HIS A 197 -3.48 4.69 -9.72
N LEU A 198 -3.18 3.48 -10.19
CA LEU A 198 -4.05 2.31 -10.02
C LEU A 198 -3.58 1.42 -8.88
N GLY A 199 -2.27 1.19 -8.79
CA GLY A 199 -1.68 0.27 -7.83
C GLY A 199 -0.28 -0.14 -8.27
N HIS A 200 0.08 -1.41 -8.05
CA HIS A 200 1.41 -1.90 -8.41
C HIS A 200 1.38 -3.33 -8.97
N ASN A 201 2.22 -3.59 -9.97
CA ASN A 201 2.65 -4.93 -10.34
C ASN A 201 3.60 -5.46 -9.27
N LEU A 202 3.24 -6.60 -8.69
CA LEU A 202 3.94 -7.30 -7.64
C LEU A 202 4.09 -8.78 -8.02
N PRO A 203 4.99 -9.10 -8.98
CA PRO A 203 5.13 -10.45 -9.50
C PRO A 203 5.37 -11.48 -8.39
N ASP A 204 4.84 -12.68 -8.59
CA ASP A 204 5.04 -13.84 -7.73
C ASP A 204 5.54 -15.04 -8.55
N GLY A 205 5.59 -16.22 -7.93
CA GLY A 205 6.07 -17.45 -8.60
C GLY A 205 5.23 -17.89 -9.80
N THR A 206 4.10 -17.22 -10.10
CA THR A 206 3.22 -17.53 -11.23
C THR A 206 3.21 -16.44 -12.31
N GLY A 207 3.99 -15.37 -12.13
CA GLY A 207 4.10 -14.27 -13.10
C GLY A 207 3.65 -12.93 -12.52
N ASN A 208 3.27 -12.00 -13.39
CA ASN A 208 2.79 -10.68 -12.98
C ASN A 208 1.54 -10.79 -12.11
N ARG A 209 1.41 -9.88 -11.14
CA ARG A 209 0.23 -9.76 -10.28
C ARG A 209 -0.03 -8.30 -9.98
N TYR A 210 -1.11 -7.77 -10.52
CA TYR A 210 -1.45 -6.37 -10.41
C TYR A 210 -2.35 -6.15 -9.19
N CYS A 211 -1.79 -5.59 -8.14
CA CYS A 211 -2.45 -5.30 -6.88
C CYS A 211 -3.04 -3.89 -6.95
N ILE A 212 -4.36 -3.77 -7.11
CA ILE A 212 -5.02 -2.54 -7.54
C ILE A 212 -5.96 -1.99 -6.47
N ASN A 213 -5.94 -0.67 -6.28
CA ASN A 213 -6.87 0.04 -5.42
C ASN A 213 -8.28 -0.04 -6.02
N LEU A 214 -9.26 -0.58 -5.28
CA LEU A 214 -10.64 -0.59 -5.75
C LEU A 214 -11.13 0.84 -6.01
N VAL A 215 -10.75 1.80 -5.16
CA VAL A 215 -11.13 3.22 -5.36
C VAL A 215 -10.65 3.81 -6.69
N SER A 216 -9.60 3.26 -7.32
CA SER A 216 -9.09 3.74 -8.61
C SER A 216 -9.75 3.08 -9.81
N ILE A 217 -10.56 2.03 -9.61
CA ILE A 217 -11.19 1.24 -10.68
C ILE A 217 -12.71 1.08 -10.47
N ALA A 218 -13.30 2.01 -9.72
CA ALA A 218 -14.73 2.06 -9.40
C ALA A 218 -15.46 3.06 -10.32
N GLY A 219 -14.87 3.45 -11.44
CA GLY A 219 -15.53 4.30 -12.42
C GLY A 219 -16.70 3.61 -13.12
N SER A 220 -17.37 4.38 -13.96
CA SER A 220 -18.38 3.92 -14.90
C SER A 220 -18.07 4.48 -16.29
N VAL A 221 -18.74 3.96 -17.32
CA VAL A 221 -18.65 4.54 -18.67
C VAL A 221 -19.10 5.99 -18.60
N SER A 222 -18.24 6.94 -18.98
CA SER A 222 -18.65 8.34 -19.05
C SER A 222 -19.80 8.48 -20.06
N SER A 223 -20.90 9.10 -19.63
CA SER A 223 -22.14 9.25 -20.41
C SER A 223 -22.03 10.15 -21.65
N ASN A 224 -20.81 10.49 -22.08
CA ASN A 224 -20.54 11.39 -23.20
C ASN A 224 -20.04 10.64 -24.44
N ALA A 225 -20.24 9.33 -24.51
CA ALA A 225 -19.89 8.50 -25.67
C ALA A 225 -21.01 8.40 -26.74
N SER A 226 -21.99 9.30 -26.70
CA SER A 226 -23.03 9.43 -27.71
C SER A 226 -23.17 10.88 -28.12
N ASP A 227 -22.39 11.29 -29.13
CA ASP A 227 -22.73 12.30 -30.14
C ASP A 227 -22.02 11.93 -31.46
#